data_AF-A0A3Q2V1T8-F1
#
_entry.id   AF-A0A3Q2V1T8-F1
#
_cell.length_a   1.000
_cell.length_b   1.000
_cell.length_c   1.000
_cell.angle_alpha   90.00
_cell.angle_beta   90.00
_cell.angle_gamma   90.00
#
_symmetry.space_group_name_H-M   'P 1'
#
loop_
_entity.id
_entity.type
_entity.pdbx_description
1 polymer ?
#
loop_
_entity_poly.entity_id
_entity_poly.type
_entity_poly.pdbx_seq_one_letter_code
_entity_poly.pdbx_strand_id
1 'polypeptide(L)'
;MEQIGTATVKMDQKFEEIDSEGRWQKLYSEIRNQSHECSYKVAKYPENRNRNRYRDVSPFDHSRVKLKNTENDYINASLVVNEEAQRSYILTQGPLRNTCGHFWLMIWEQKTKAVIMLNRVIEKGSEKCAQYWPTAEEREMAFRDTRFLVTLLSEDTKSYYTTRRLELQNIQTGEKRELYHFHYTTWPDFGVPESPASFLNFLFKVRESGALGTDQGPAVVHCSAGIGRSGTFSLVDTCLVLMDKRKDPSSVDIKSILLNMRKYRMGLIQTPDQLRFSYMAVLEGAKFIMGDSSVQNQWRELSKEDQEPLSESPPAPQPQARCPTERHNGSQQEDGGDYRQDGKAPAQSPCKEQELDGSTAQSVQKRRREDSISKSSTAKTPQSKSRTNDSERKRKRWSQSLRWFARAKASGMLSPSEQKSSSTASGRSSLQLCSTRDHTNTNNINKEVLLRRFNILKKCLNTQQTPTAAFIVIYIGIIIKL
;
A
#
# COMPACT_ATOMS: atom_id res chain seq x y z
N MET A 1 12.92 -22.63 22.05
CA MET A 1 13.49 -21.26 21.93
C MET A 1 14.84 -21.26 21.19
N GLU A 2 15.73 -22.21 21.45
CA GLU A 2 17.09 -22.23 20.86
C GLU A 2 17.14 -22.41 19.32
N GLN A 3 16.29 -23.29 18.76
CA GLN A 3 16.13 -23.44 17.29
C GLN A 3 15.48 -22.22 16.61
N ILE A 4 14.67 -21.46 17.36
CA ILE A 4 13.96 -20.27 16.86
C ILE A 4 14.92 -19.08 16.77
N GLY A 5 15.84 -18.95 17.74
CA GLY A 5 16.92 -17.95 17.68
C GLY A 5 17.87 -18.18 16.50
N THR A 6 18.17 -19.42 16.14
CA THR A 6 19.06 -19.76 15.01
C THR A 6 18.43 -19.50 13.64
N ALA A 7 17.11 -19.60 13.51
CA ALA A 7 16.39 -19.37 12.26
C ALA A 7 16.40 -17.89 11.82
N THR A 8 16.12 -16.97 12.75
CA THR A 8 16.17 -15.52 12.51
C THR A 8 17.58 -15.07 12.14
N VAL A 9 18.59 -15.63 12.82
CA VAL A 9 20.01 -15.38 12.54
C VAL A 9 20.38 -15.69 11.09
N LYS A 10 19.80 -16.72 10.45
CA LYS A 10 20.10 -17.05 9.04
C LYS A 10 19.52 -16.05 8.04
N MET A 11 18.29 -15.57 8.25
CA MET A 11 17.71 -14.55 7.37
C MET A 11 18.38 -13.19 7.58
N ASP A 12 18.71 -12.85 8.83
CA ASP A 12 19.48 -11.65 9.17
C ASP A 12 20.87 -11.69 8.50
N GLN A 13 21.58 -12.81 8.59
CA GLN A 13 22.87 -13.00 7.92
C GLN A 13 22.77 -12.81 6.40
N LYS A 14 21.80 -13.47 5.74
CA LYS A 14 21.61 -13.32 4.29
C LYS A 14 21.32 -11.86 3.90
N PHE A 15 20.52 -11.15 4.70
CA PHE A 15 20.27 -9.73 4.48
C PHE A 15 21.55 -8.90 4.65
N GLU A 16 22.28 -9.09 5.74
CA GLU A 16 23.52 -8.36 6.05
C GLU A 16 24.61 -8.60 5.00
N GLU A 17 24.75 -9.83 4.49
CA GLU A 17 25.65 -10.17 3.39
C GLU A 17 25.30 -9.39 2.11
N ILE A 18 24.03 -9.41 1.69
CA ILE A 18 23.60 -8.68 0.50
C ILE A 18 23.79 -7.17 0.69
N ASP A 19 23.52 -6.65 1.89
CA ASP A 19 23.58 -5.22 2.19
C ASP A 19 25.01 -4.68 2.29
N SER A 20 25.89 -5.41 2.97
CA SER A 20 27.31 -5.06 3.12
C SER A 20 28.04 -5.09 1.78
N GLU A 21 27.72 -6.06 0.92
CA GLU A 21 28.29 -6.18 -0.42
C GLU A 21 27.58 -5.30 -1.48
N GLY A 22 26.48 -4.63 -1.13
CA GLY A 22 25.72 -3.79 -2.06
C GLY A 22 25.08 -4.57 -3.23
N ARG A 23 24.73 -5.85 -3.03
CA ARG A 23 24.25 -6.77 -4.08
C ARG A 23 22.77 -6.67 -4.42
N TRP A 24 22.03 -5.70 -3.88
CA TRP A 24 20.59 -5.52 -4.13
C TRP A 24 20.22 -5.38 -5.61
N GLN A 25 21.00 -4.59 -6.37
CA GLN A 25 20.79 -4.44 -7.82
C GLN A 25 20.93 -5.78 -8.57
N LYS A 26 21.93 -6.58 -8.18
CA LYS A 26 22.18 -7.89 -8.78
C LYS A 26 21.02 -8.85 -8.49
N LEU A 27 20.63 -8.98 -7.21
CA LEU A 27 19.51 -9.84 -6.81
C LEU A 27 18.20 -9.43 -7.50
N TYR A 28 17.91 -8.13 -7.56
CA TYR A 28 16.73 -7.61 -8.26
C TYR A 28 16.75 -7.98 -9.76
N SER A 29 17.91 -7.85 -10.41
CA SER A 29 18.09 -8.22 -11.82
C SER A 29 17.93 -9.72 -12.04
N GLU A 30 18.45 -10.56 -11.15
CA GLU A 30 18.26 -12.00 -11.18
C GLU A 30 16.76 -12.37 -11.12
N ILE A 31 16.01 -11.77 -10.19
CA ILE A 31 14.56 -12.01 -10.05
C ILE A 31 13.83 -11.58 -11.33
N ARG A 32 14.20 -10.44 -11.91
CA ARG A 32 13.64 -9.98 -13.19
C ARG A 32 13.90 -11.00 -14.30
N ASN A 33 15.12 -11.51 -14.42
CA ASN A 33 15.50 -12.47 -15.47
C ASN A 33 14.86 -13.85 -15.27
N GLN A 34 14.56 -14.24 -14.03
CA GLN A 34 13.89 -15.50 -13.68
C GLN A 34 12.35 -15.38 -13.68
N SER A 35 11.79 -14.18 -13.86
CA SER A 35 10.34 -13.97 -13.87
C SER A 35 9.74 -14.60 -15.13
N HIS A 36 8.60 -15.28 -14.98
CA HIS A 36 7.95 -15.95 -16.09
C HIS A 36 7.27 -14.91 -17.00
N GLU A 37 7.37 -15.11 -18.31
CA GLU A 37 6.57 -14.37 -19.28
C GLU A 37 5.31 -15.17 -19.61
N CYS A 38 4.16 -14.63 -19.23
CA CYS A 38 2.85 -15.20 -19.54
C CYS A 38 2.13 -14.34 -20.59
N SER A 39 1.14 -14.92 -21.28
CA SER A 39 0.31 -14.19 -22.24
C SER A 39 -0.53 -13.10 -21.56
N TYR A 40 -0.68 -11.95 -22.22
CA TYR A 40 -1.53 -10.82 -21.82
C TYR A 40 -2.27 -10.20 -23.03
N LYS A 41 -2.68 -11.05 -23.98
CA LYS A 41 -3.24 -10.64 -25.28
C LYS A 41 -4.50 -9.79 -25.11
N VAL A 42 -5.39 -10.16 -24.19
CA VAL A 42 -6.68 -9.45 -23.98
C VAL A 42 -6.44 -7.99 -23.60
N ALA A 43 -5.42 -7.74 -22.79
CA ALA A 43 -5.05 -6.38 -22.37
C ALA A 43 -4.57 -5.49 -23.52
N LYS A 44 -4.16 -6.08 -24.66
CA LYS A 44 -3.65 -5.37 -25.84
C LYS A 44 -4.68 -5.20 -26.94
N TYR A 45 -5.90 -5.72 -26.79
CA TYR A 45 -6.96 -5.48 -27.77
C TYR A 45 -7.26 -3.97 -27.89
N PRO A 46 -7.52 -3.45 -29.11
CA PRO A 46 -7.74 -2.03 -29.35
C PRO A 46 -8.78 -1.40 -28.42
N GLU A 47 -9.89 -2.10 -28.19
CA GLU A 47 -11.01 -1.70 -27.32
C GLU A 47 -10.63 -1.57 -25.84
N ASN A 48 -9.54 -2.22 -25.41
CA ASN A 48 -9.04 -2.18 -24.02
C ASN A 48 -7.95 -1.13 -23.80
N ARG A 49 -7.51 -0.43 -24.85
CA ARG A 49 -6.43 0.57 -24.75
C ARG A 49 -6.75 1.67 -23.74
N ASN A 50 -7.99 2.16 -23.72
CA ASN A 50 -8.44 3.21 -22.80
C ASN A 50 -8.78 2.70 -21.39
N ARG A 51 -8.69 1.38 -21.13
CA ARG A 51 -8.85 0.77 -19.80
C ARG A 51 -7.51 0.51 -19.10
N ASN A 52 -6.40 0.83 -19.76
CA ASN A 52 -5.04 0.67 -19.25
C ASN A 52 -4.40 2.01 -18.95
N ARG A 53 -3.97 2.22 -17.70
CA ARG A 53 -3.26 3.45 -17.30
C ARG A 53 -1.86 3.53 -17.91
N TYR A 54 -1.19 2.38 -18.05
CA TYR A 54 0.18 2.28 -18.56
C TYR A 54 0.25 1.25 -19.67
N ARG A 55 0.97 1.59 -20.75
CA ARG A 55 1.09 0.72 -21.94
C ARG A 55 1.88 -0.56 -21.65
N ASP A 56 2.81 -0.47 -20.71
CA ASP A 56 3.79 -1.49 -20.34
C ASP A 56 3.39 -2.31 -19.10
N VAL A 57 2.22 -2.05 -18.51
CA VAL A 57 1.71 -2.81 -17.35
C VAL A 57 0.34 -3.41 -17.69
N SER A 58 0.29 -4.73 -17.79
CA SER A 58 -0.93 -5.46 -18.17
C SER A 58 -1.12 -6.71 -17.31
N PRO A 59 -2.37 -7.12 -17.03
CA PRO A 59 -2.62 -8.39 -16.36
C PRO A 59 -2.37 -9.55 -17.32
N PHE A 60 -1.90 -10.69 -16.81
CA PHE A 60 -1.83 -11.91 -17.61
C PHE A 60 -3.21 -12.51 -17.86
N ASP A 61 -3.41 -13.14 -19.01
CA ASP A 61 -4.72 -13.63 -19.44
C ASP A 61 -5.28 -14.71 -18.50
N HIS A 62 -4.41 -15.55 -17.92
CA HIS A 62 -4.81 -16.66 -17.04
C HIS A 62 -5.19 -16.21 -15.62
N SER A 63 -4.71 -15.04 -15.17
CA SER A 63 -4.90 -14.53 -13.80
C SER A 63 -5.72 -13.24 -13.77
N ARG A 64 -6.08 -12.66 -14.92
CA ARG A 64 -6.87 -11.43 -14.96
C ARG A 64 -8.23 -11.66 -14.31
N VAL A 65 -8.69 -10.64 -13.58
CA VAL A 65 -10.08 -10.61 -13.13
C VAL A 65 -10.98 -10.33 -14.34
N LYS A 66 -12.10 -11.05 -14.44
CA LYS A 66 -13.08 -10.89 -15.50
C LYS A 66 -14.36 -10.33 -14.88
N LEU A 67 -14.78 -9.17 -15.36
CA LEU A 67 -16.05 -8.56 -14.95
C LEU A 67 -17.21 -9.36 -15.53
N LYS A 68 -18.29 -9.53 -14.76
CA LYS A 68 -19.54 -10.10 -15.27
C LYS A 68 -20.52 -8.96 -15.59
N ASN A 69 -21.60 -9.27 -16.29
CA ASN A 69 -22.69 -8.33 -16.57
C ASN A 69 -22.27 -7.01 -17.27
N THR A 70 -21.21 -7.07 -18.07
CA THR A 70 -20.72 -5.98 -18.93
C THR A 70 -20.39 -6.56 -20.31
N GLU A 71 -20.53 -5.77 -21.36
CA GLU A 71 -20.20 -6.17 -22.74
C GLU A 71 -18.70 -6.52 -22.89
N ASN A 72 -17.85 -5.82 -22.14
CA ASN A 72 -16.41 -6.02 -22.15
C ASN A 72 -15.91 -6.37 -20.74
N ASP A 73 -15.55 -7.65 -20.57
CA ASP A 73 -15.13 -8.26 -19.30
C ASP A 73 -13.77 -7.76 -18.76
N TYR A 74 -13.10 -6.87 -19.49
CA TYR A 74 -11.73 -6.46 -19.19
C TYR A 74 -11.65 -5.37 -18.11
N ILE A 75 -10.81 -5.65 -17.12
CA ILE A 75 -10.26 -4.69 -16.17
C ILE A 75 -8.77 -5.02 -15.96
N ASN A 76 -7.91 -4.00 -15.78
CA ASN A 76 -6.48 -4.21 -15.50
C ASN A 76 -6.27 -4.62 -14.04
N ALA A 77 -6.63 -5.84 -13.70
CA ALA A 77 -6.51 -6.43 -12.38
C ALA A 77 -6.10 -7.90 -12.49
N SER A 78 -5.30 -8.38 -11.53
CA SER A 78 -4.84 -9.78 -11.47
C SER A 78 -5.17 -10.38 -10.12
N LEU A 79 -5.78 -11.56 -10.10
CA LEU A 79 -5.92 -12.38 -8.90
C LEU A 79 -4.59 -13.09 -8.64
N VAL A 80 -3.92 -12.74 -7.55
CA VAL A 80 -2.67 -13.34 -7.10
C VAL A 80 -2.98 -14.26 -5.93
N VAL A 81 -2.79 -15.56 -6.13
CA VAL A 81 -3.11 -16.59 -5.14
C VAL A 81 -1.84 -17.19 -4.56
N ASN A 82 -1.75 -17.23 -3.23
CA ASN A 82 -0.78 -18.05 -2.52
C ASN A 82 -1.54 -19.12 -1.72
N GLU A 83 -1.57 -20.32 -2.28
CA GLU A 83 -2.33 -21.46 -1.75
C GLU A 83 -1.83 -21.87 -0.35
N GLU A 84 -0.51 -21.94 -0.18
CA GLU A 84 0.10 -22.33 1.08
C GLU A 84 -0.21 -21.32 2.19
N ALA A 85 -0.12 -20.02 1.89
CA ALA A 85 -0.48 -18.95 2.82
C ALA A 85 -2.00 -18.84 3.02
N GLN A 86 -2.81 -19.55 2.22
CA GLN A 86 -4.27 -19.37 2.13
C GLN A 86 -4.64 -17.89 2.02
N ARG A 87 -3.90 -17.17 1.16
CA ARG A 87 -4.02 -15.73 0.99
C ARG A 87 -4.12 -15.39 -0.48
N SER A 88 -5.12 -14.59 -0.81
CA SER A 88 -5.37 -14.12 -2.17
C SER A 88 -5.53 -12.61 -2.18
N TYR A 89 -4.99 -11.97 -3.21
CA TYR A 89 -5.11 -10.54 -3.44
C TYR A 89 -5.56 -10.27 -4.87
N ILE A 90 -6.32 -9.20 -5.07
CA ILE A 90 -6.49 -8.61 -6.39
C ILE A 90 -5.56 -7.42 -6.47
N LEU A 91 -4.53 -7.53 -7.32
CA LEU A 91 -3.61 -6.43 -7.60
C LEU A 91 -4.06 -5.70 -8.87
N THR A 92 -4.36 -4.41 -8.74
CA THR A 92 -4.95 -3.61 -9.83
C THR A 92 -4.29 -2.24 -9.96
N GLN A 93 -4.42 -1.61 -11.12
CA GLN A 93 -4.00 -0.23 -11.31
C GLN A 93 -4.89 0.74 -10.51
N GLY A 94 -4.39 1.95 -10.25
CA GLY A 94 -5.22 3.05 -9.78
C GLY A 94 -6.29 3.36 -10.83
N PRO A 95 -7.59 3.32 -10.49
CA PRO A 95 -8.67 3.51 -11.47
C PRO A 95 -8.48 4.76 -12.33
N LEU A 96 -8.81 4.64 -13.61
CA LEU A 96 -9.00 5.77 -14.51
C LEU A 96 -10.42 6.30 -14.31
N ARG A 97 -10.67 7.54 -14.74
CA ARG A 97 -12.01 8.16 -14.64
C ARG A 97 -13.10 7.30 -15.29
N ASN A 98 -12.81 6.70 -16.44
CA ASN A 98 -13.70 5.79 -17.18
C ASN A 98 -13.69 4.34 -16.67
N THR A 99 -12.95 4.02 -15.60
CA THR A 99 -12.90 2.67 -15.03
C THR A 99 -13.23 2.64 -13.54
N CYS A 100 -13.70 3.74 -12.94
CA CYS A 100 -14.13 3.75 -11.54
C CYS A 100 -15.35 2.84 -11.32
N GLY A 101 -16.36 2.87 -12.21
CA GLY A 101 -17.50 1.97 -12.13
C GLY A 101 -17.08 0.50 -12.23
N HIS A 102 -16.25 0.17 -13.23
CA HIS A 102 -15.64 -1.16 -13.38
C HIS A 102 -14.89 -1.64 -12.13
N PHE A 103 -14.21 -0.74 -11.43
CA PHE A 103 -13.49 -1.05 -10.19
C PHE A 103 -14.46 -1.42 -9.05
N TRP A 104 -15.55 -0.69 -8.88
CA TRP A 104 -16.58 -1.03 -7.87
C TRP A 104 -17.39 -2.27 -8.23
N LEU A 105 -17.67 -2.50 -9.52
CA LEU A 105 -18.24 -3.75 -10.00
C LEU A 105 -17.35 -4.95 -9.64
N MET A 106 -16.03 -4.84 -9.87
CA MET A 106 -15.07 -5.87 -9.46
C MET A 106 -15.12 -6.13 -7.95
N ILE A 107 -15.11 -5.08 -7.13
CA ILE A 107 -15.18 -5.19 -5.66
C ILE A 107 -16.45 -5.92 -5.22
N TRP A 108 -17.59 -5.60 -5.85
CA TRP A 108 -18.86 -6.25 -5.58
C TRP A 108 -18.85 -7.74 -5.94
N GLU A 109 -18.42 -8.07 -7.16
CA GLU A 109 -18.43 -9.44 -7.67
C GLU A 109 -17.48 -10.36 -6.91
N GLN A 110 -16.33 -9.81 -6.52
CA GLN A 110 -15.29 -10.55 -5.80
C GLN A 110 -15.53 -10.59 -4.28
N LYS A 111 -16.63 -9.99 -3.79
CA LYS A 111 -16.99 -9.93 -2.36
C LYS A 111 -15.84 -9.36 -1.51
N THR A 112 -15.12 -8.38 -2.05
CA THR A 112 -13.96 -7.78 -1.39
C THR A 112 -14.38 -7.01 -0.13
N LYS A 113 -13.71 -7.28 0.99
CA LYS A 113 -13.95 -6.59 2.27
C LYS A 113 -12.97 -5.44 2.55
N ALA A 114 -11.80 -5.43 1.90
CA ALA A 114 -10.80 -4.38 2.04
C ALA A 114 -10.23 -3.91 0.70
N VAL A 115 -10.14 -2.59 0.55
CA VAL A 115 -9.37 -1.89 -0.49
C VAL A 115 -8.16 -1.24 0.17
N ILE A 116 -6.96 -1.59 -0.28
CA ILE A 116 -5.68 -1.06 0.20
C ILE A 116 -5.08 -0.16 -0.88
N MET A 117 -5.14 1.15 -0.66
CA MET A 117 -4.64 2.19 -1.55
C MET A 117 -3.28 2.70 -1.06
N LEU A 118 -2.24 2.55 -1.89
CA LEU A 118 -0.85 2.85 -1.51
C LEU A 118 -0.27 4.06 -2.25
N ASN A 119 -1.10 4.93 -2.82
CA ASN A 119 -0.69 6.14 -3.52
C ASN A 119 -1.61 7.32 -3.20
N ARG A 120 -1.15 8.53 -3.48
CA ARG A 120 -2.03 9.72 -3.52
C ARG A 120 -2.67 9.86 -4.90
N VAL A 121 -3.82 10.52 -4.97
CA VAL A 121 -4.52 10.84 -6.23
C VAL A 121 -3.58 11.57 -7.19
N ILE A 122 -2.85 12.57 -6.66
CA ILE A 122 -1.84 13.33 -7.39
C ILE A 122 -0.49 13.10 -6.72
N GLU A 123 0.53 12.78 -7.51
CA GLU A 123 1.92 12.68 -7.06
C GLU A 123 2.83 13.39 -8.05
N LYS A 124 3.71 14.27 -7.55
CA LYS A 124 4.62 15.07 -8.38
C LYS A 124 3.88 15.83 -9.50
N GLY A 125 2.71 16.38 -9.18
CA GLY A 125 1.87 17.15 -10.11
C GLY A 125 1.12 16.34 -11.16
N SER A 126 1.17 15.00 -11.14
CA SER A 126 0.47 14.15 -12.10
C SER A 126 -0.61 13.31 -11.42
N GLU A 127 -1.77 13.16 -12.07
CA GLU A 127 -2.84 12.26 -11.61
C GLU A 127 -2.40 10.79 -11.74
N LYS A 128 -2.25 10.11 -10.61
CA LYS A 128 -1.84 8.71 -10.49
C LYS A 128 -3.00 7.76 -10.29
N CYS A 129 -4.15 8.28 -9.87
CA CYS A 129 -5.38 7.55 -9.61
C CYS A 129 -6.53 8.55 -9.69
N ALA A 130 -7.68 8.17 -10.24
CA ALA A 130 -8.88 9.00 -10.14
C ALA A 130 -9.39 9.04 -8.69
N GLN A 131 -10.12 10.10 -8.33
CA GLN A 131 -10.93 10.13 -7.13
C GLN A 131 -12.11 9.16 -7.33
N TYR A 132 -12.00 7.94 -6.81
CA TYR A 132 -12.99 6.87 -7.03
C TYR A 132 -13.88 6.60 -5.81
N TRP A 133 -13.70 7.35 -4.72
CA TRP A 133 -14.50 7.27 -3.50
C TRP A 133 -14.98 8.68 -3.13
N PRO A 134 -16.12 8.82 -2.43
CA PRO A 134 -16.60 10.11 -1.96
C PRO A 134 -15.68 10.73 -0.90
N THR A 135 -15.54 12.06 -0.94
CA THR A 135 -14.89 12.82 0.15
C THR A 135 -15.85 13.07 1.32
N ALA A 136 -15.34 13.65 2.41
CA ALA A 136 -16.15 14.02 3.57
C ALA A 136 -17.23 15.07 3.22
N GLU A 137 -16.96 15.92 2.22
CA GLU A 137 -17.87 16.93 1.70
C GLU A 137 -18.92 16.31 0.77
N GLU A 138 -18.50 15.46 -0.17
CA GLU A 138 -19.40 14.82 -1.14
C GLU A 138 -20.32 13.77 -0.50
N ARG A 139 -19.83 13.04 0.51
CA ARG A 139 -20.48 11.93 1.24
C ARG A 139 -20.85 10.71 0.41
N GLU A 140 -21.27 10.89 -0.84
CA GLU A 140 -21.65 9.81 -1.74
C GLU A 140 -21.18 10.05 -3.18
N MET A 141 -20.94 8.96 -3.91
CA MET A 141 -20.49 9.00 -5.29
C MET A 141 -21.17 7.90 -6.10
N ALA A 142 -21.88 8.28 -7.16
CA ALA A 142 -22.64 7.37 -8.01
C ALA A 142 -21.88 7.01 -9.30
N PHE A 143 -21.82 5.72 -9.60
CA PHE A 143 -21.24 5.15 -10.82
C PHE A 143 -22.36 4.55 -11.67
N ARG A 144 -22.93 5.39 -12.53
CA ARG A 144 -24.15 5.08 -13.31
C ARG A 144 -23.94 3.99 -14.36
N ASP A 145 -22.75 3.92 -14.93
CA ASP A 145 -22.33 2.89 -15.90
C ASP A 145 -22.45 1.47 -15.34
N THR A 146 -22.13 1.29 -14.06
CA THR A 146 -22.22 0.01 -13.36
C THR A 146 -23.32 -0.07 -12.31
N ARG A 147 -24.11 1.00 -12.14
CA ARG A 147 -25.24 1.12 -11.20
C ARG A 147 -24.86 0.86 -9.74
N PHE A 148 -23.75 1.45 -9.31
CA PHE A 148 -23.30 1.43 -7.93
C PHE A 148 -23.35 2.82 -7.31
N LEU A 149 -23.68 2.87 -6.02
CA LEU A 149 -23.52 4.04 -5.17
C LEU A 149 -22.52 3.71 -4.07
N VAL A 150 -21.55 4.59 -3.84
CA VAL A 150 -20.57 4.46 -2.76
C VAL A 150 -20.82 5.58 -1.77
N THR A 151 -21.02 5.25 -0.50
CA THR A 151 -21.28 6.20 0.57
C THR A 151 -20.18 6.13 1.62
N LEU A 152 -19.66 7.27 2.05
CA LEU A 152 -18.72 7.38 3.16
C LEU A 152 -19.46 7.32 4.49
N LEU A 153 -19.23 6.26 5.26
CA LEU A 153 -19.82 6.08 6.58
C LEU A 153 -19.00 6.75 7.68
N SER A 154 -17.68 6.55 7.65
CA SER A 154 -16.75 7.14 8.61
C SER A 154 -15.34 7.27 8.03
N GLU A 155 -14.58 8.22 8.54
CA GLU A 155 -13.17 8.45 8.20
C GLU A 155 -12.36 8.66 9.49
N ASP A 156 -11.23 7.97 9.62
CA ASP A 156 -10.23 8.14 10.68
C ASP A 156 -8.88 8.45 10.03
N THR A 157 -8.42 9.69 10.17
CA THR A 157 -7.19 10.18 9.55
C THR A 157 -6.05 10.23 10.58
N LYS A 158 -4.96 9.56 10.24
CA LYS A 158 -3.70 9.52 10.99
C LYS A 158 -2.59 10.23 10.20
N SER A 159 -1.42 10.40 10.80
CA SER A 159 -0.32 11.17 10.20
C SER A 159 0.16 10.63 8.85
N TYR A 160 0.12 9.31 8.62
CA TYR A 160 0.62 8.67 7.39
C TYR A 160 -0.37 7.72 6.69
N TYR A 161 -1.57 7.56 7.24
CA TYR A 161 -2.63 6.79 6.62
C TYR A 161 -4.00 7.29 7.04
N THR A 162 -5.02 6.96 6.24
CA THR A 162 -6.43 7.20 6.55
C THR A 162 -7.18 5.88 6.42
N THR A 163 -8.09 5.61 7.35
CA THR A 163 -9.02 4.48 7.26
C THR A 163 -10.43 5.00 7.04
N ARG A 164 -11.16 4.46 6.06
CA ARG A 164 -12.57 4.77 5.84
C ARG A 164 -13.41 3.51 5.93
N ARG A 165 -14.64 3.67 6.40
CA ARG A 165 -15.71 2.69 6.19
C ARG A 165 -16.59 3.21 5.07
N LEU A 166 -16.76 2.39 4.05
CA LEU A 166 -17.59 2.70 2.89
C LEU A 166 -18.75 1.71 2.83
N GLU A 167 -19.92 2.20 2.45
CA GLU A 167 -21.05 1.37 2.02
C GLU A 167 -21.08 1.35 0.49
N LEU A 168 -21.04 0.17 -0.10
CA LEU A 168 -21.25 -0.05 -1.52
C LEU A 168 -22.66 -0.61 -1.73
N GLN A 169 -23.51 0.12 -2.44
CA GLN A 169 -24.87 -0.27 -2.77
C GLN A 169 -24.99 -0.64 -4.24
N ASN A 170 -25.53 -1.82 -4.51
CA ASN A 170 -26.04 -2.17 -5.84
C ASN A 170 -27.41 -1.51 -6.02
N ILE A 171 -27.50 -0.50 -6.90
CA ILE A 171 -28.73 0.29 -7.06
C ILE A 171 -29.86 -0.55 -7.66
N GLN A 172 -29.55 -1.58 -8.45
CA GLN A 172 -30.58 -2.43 -9.07
C GLN A 172 -31.25 -3.35 -8.06
N THR A 173 -30.47 -3.93 -7.15
CA THR A 173 -30.99 -4.93 -6.19
C THR A 173 -31.32 -4.31 -4.83
N GLY A 174 -30.82 -3.11 -4.54
CA GLY A 174 -30.90 -2.48 -3.23
C GLY A 174 -29.95 -3.08 -2.19
N GLU A 175 -29.21 -4.15 -2.52
CA GLU A 175 -28.27 -4.81 -1.61
C GLU A 175 -27.11 -3.86 -1.28
N LYS A 176 -26.72 -3.83 0.00
CA LYS A 176 -25.65 -2.98 0.54
C LYS A 176 -24.59 -3.83 1.20
N ARG A 177 -23.32 -3.46 1.02
CA ARG A 177 -22.18 -4.11 1.67
C ARG A 177 -21.22 -3.06 2.19
N GLU A 178 -20.83 -3.20 3.45
CA GLU A 178 -19.78 -2.38 4.01
C GLU A 178 -18.40 -2.97 3.73
N LEU A 179 -17.43 -2.11 3.46
CA LEU A 179 -16.02 -2.47 3.29
C LEU A 179 -15.09 -1.40 3.86
N TYR A 180 -13.84 -1.79 4.10
CA TYR A 180 -12.80 -0.91 4.57
C TYR A 180 -11.97 -0.36 3.40
N HIS A 181 -11.66 0.92 3.45
CA HIS A 181 -10.68 1.57 2.58
C HIS A 181 -9.50 2.03 3.42
N PHE A 182 -8.35 1.41 3.22
CA PHE A 182 -7.10 1.72 3.91
C PHE A 182 -6.19 2.48 2.95
N HIS A 183 -5.90 3.74 3.27
CA HIS A 183 -5.16 4.63 2.39
C HIS A 183 -3.83 5.03 3.02
N TYR A 184 -2.72 4.47 2.56
CA TYR A 184 -1.38 4.91 2.96
C TYR A 184 -0.99 6.18 2.19
N THR A 185 -0.83 7.31 2.88
CA THR A 185 -0.78 8.65 2.25
C THR A 185 0.64 9.17 2.04
N THR A 186 1.64 8.66 2.77
CA THR A 186 3.02 9.19 2.74
C THR A 186 4.03 8.30 2.01
N TRP A 187 3.58 7.27 1.26
CA TRP A 187 4.49 6.41 0.50
C TRP A 187 4.92 7.09 -0.81
N PRO A 188 6.19 7.50 -0.98
CA PRO A 188 6.64 8.16 -2.21
C PRO A 188 6.67 7.23 -3.42
N ASP A 189 6.31 7.75 -4.60
CA ASP A 189 6.38 7.00 -5.86
C ASP A 189 7.82 6.58 -6.19
N PHE A 190 8.01 5.30 -6.55
CA PHE A 190 9.31 4.61 -6.74
C PHE A 190 10.24 4.59 -5.51
N GLY A 191 9.83 5.16 -4.39
CA GLY A 191 10.55 5.09 -3.13
C GLY A 191 10.04 3.97 -2.23
N VAL A 192 10.44 4.08 -0.96
CA VAL A 192 10.06 3.19 0.13
C VAL A 192 9.53 4.02 1.30
N PRO A 193 8.71 3.45 2.19
CA PRO A 193 8.33 4.10 3.44
C PRO A 193 9.59 4.49 4.24
N GLU A 194 9.49 5.55 5.05
CA GLU A 194 10.63 6.01 5.84
C GLU A 194 11.14 4.93 6.79
N SER A 195 10.26 4.15 7.40
CA SER A 195 10.67 3.04 8.26
C SER A 195 9.78 1.81 8.05
N PRO A 196 10.30 0.60 8.31
CA PRO A 196 9.46 -0.59 8.40
C PRO A 196 8.37 -0.47 9.46
N ALA A 197 8.58 0.30 10.53
CA ALA A 197 7.63 0.45 11.63
C ALA A 197 6.29 1.04 11.18
N SER A 198 6.28 2.14 10.41
CA SER A 198 5.02 2.74 9.92
C SER A 198 4.32 1.82 8.92
N PHE A 199 5.07 1.18 8.03
CA PHE A 199 4.52 0.18 7.11
C PHE A 199 3.90 -1.02 7.85
N LEU A 200 4.60 -1.57 8.84
CA LEU A 200 4.13 -2.73 9.60
C LEU A 200 2.93 -2.35 10.44
N ASN A 201 2.94 -1.20 11.14
CA ASN A 201 1.78 -0.75 11.90
C ASN A 201 0.54 -0.61 11.00
N PHE A 202 0.67 -0.03 9.80
CA PHE A 202 -0.42 0.01 8.82
C PHE A 202 -0.85 -1.40 8.37
N LEU A 203 0.07 -2.30 8.03
CA LEU A 203 -0.24 -3.68 7.66
C LEU A 203 -1.01 -4.41 8.77
N PHE A 204 -0.58 -4.25 10.02
CA PHE A 204 -1.25 -4.86 11.17
C PHE A 204 -2.63 -4.24 11.41
N LYS A 205 -2.83 -2.94 11.17
CA LYS A 205 -4.17 -2.33 11.16
C LYS A 205 -5.10 -2.97 10.13
N VAL A 206 -4.59 -3.25 8.92
CA VAL A 206 -5.37 -3.98 7.90
C VAL A 206 -5.70 -5.40 8.38
N ARG A 207 -4.74 -6.12 8.98
CA ARG A 207 -4.96 -7.48 9.52
C ARG A 207 -5.98 -7.51 10.66
N GLU A 208 -5.87 -6.58 11.60
CA GLU A 208 -6.75 -6.46 12.78
C GLU A 208 -8.21 -6.23 12.41
N SER A 209 -8.48 -5.66 11.22
CA SER A 209 -9.85 -5.48 10.73
C SER A 209 -10.57 -6.80 10.37
N GLY A 210 -9.85 -7.92 10.29
CA GLY A 210 -10.38 -9.21 9.84
C GLY A 210 -10.64 -9.29 8.32
N ALA A 211 -10.49 -8.19 7.58
CA ALA A 211 -10.86 -8.11 6.17
C ALA A 211 -9.92 -8.87 5.21
N LEU A 212 -8.82 -9.43 5.71
CA LEU A 212 -7.94 -10.34 4.98
C LEU A 212 -8.27 -11.81 5.22
N GLY A 213 -9.27 -12.13 6.06
CA GLY A 213 -9.66 -13.49 6.44
C GLY A 213 -10.03 -14.39 5.26
N THR A 214 -9.91 -15.72 5.45
CA THR A 214 -10.22 -16.72 4.42
C THR A 214 -11.72 -16.85 4.12
N ASP A 215 -12.56 -16.32 5.00
CA ASP A 215 -14.02 -16.22 4.88
C ASP A 215 -14.47 -15.01 4.04
N GLN A 216 -13.53 -14.14 3.67
CA GLN A 216 -13.78 -12.94 2.87
C GLN A 216 -13.29 -13.14 1.42
N GLY A 217 -13.82 -12.32 0.50
CA GLY A 217 -13.25 -12.21 -0.84
C GLY A 217 -11.84 -11.62 -0.81
N PRO A 218 -11.03 -11.81 -1.88
CA PRO A 218 -9.66 -11.31 -1.92
C PRO A 218 -9.63 -9.79 -1.75
N ALA A 219 -8.68 -9.33 -0.92
CA ALA A 219 -8.45 -7.90 -0.72
C ALA A 219 -7.93 -7.26 -2.00
N VAL A 220 -8.44 -6.09 -2.35
CA VAL A 220 -7.98 -5.32 -3.51
C VAL A 220 -6.84 -4.42 -3.06
N VAL A 221 -5.65 -4.58 -3.63
CA VAL A 221 -4.48 -3.75 -3.33
C VAL A 221 -4.09 -3.00 -4.61
N HIS A 222 -3.96 -1.69 -4.51
CA HIS A 222 -3.53 -0.87 -5.65
C HIS A 222 -2.57 0.24 -5.25
N CYS A 223 -1.85 0.71 -6.25
CA CYS A 223 -1.14 1.99 -6.21
C CYS A 223 -1.49 2.72 -7.51
N SER A 224 -0.53 3.31 -8.23
CA SER A 224 -0.80 3.81 -9.58
C SER A 224 -0.82 2.69 -10.63
N ALA A 225 0.25 1.91 -10.76
CA ALA A 225 0.32 0.80 -11.72
C ALA A 225 -0.12 -0.56 -11.14
N GLY A 226 -0.21 -0.67 -9.81
CA GLY A 226 -0.58 -1.92 -9.14
C GLY A 226 0.51 -2.99 -9.13
N ILE A 227 1.80 -2.60 -9.16
CA ILE A 227 2.92 -3.55 -9.21
C ILE A 227 4.05 -3.25 -8.23
N GLY A 228 4.51 -2.00 -8.09
CA GLY A 228 5.62 -1.64 -7.18
C GLY A 228 5.22 -1.74 -5.71
N ARG A 229 4.58 -0.70 -5.21
CA ARG A 229 4.09 -0.60 -3.80
C ARG A 229 3.13 -1.74 -3.44
N SER A 230 2.21 -2.08 -4.34
CA SER A 230 1.27 -3.20 -4.16
C SER A 230 2.01 -4.54 -4.05
N GLY A 231 3.04 -4.76 -4.88
CA GLY A 231 3.88 -5.96 -4.79
C GLY A 231 4.64 -6.02 -3.47
N THR A 232 5.20 -4.90 -2.99
CA THR A 232 5.85 -4.82 -1.67
C THR A 232 4.87 -5.17 -0.55
N PHE A 233 3.67 -4.58 -0.54
CA PHE A 233 2.67 -4.84 0.50
C PHE A 233 2.29 -6.32 0.56
N SER A 234 1.86 -6.88 -0.57
CA SER A 234 1.39 -8.27 -0.63
C SER A 234 2.51 -9.28 -0.39
N LEU A 235 3.74 -9.01 -0.83
CA LEU A 235 4.89 -9.88 -0.55
C LEU A 235 5.19 -9.95 0.94
N VAL A 236 5.27 -8.79 1.62
CA VAL A 236 5.57 -8.76 3.05
C VAL A 236 4.48 -9.46 3.85
N ASP A 237 3.21 -9.17 3.55
CA ASP A 237 2.07 -9.84 4.19
C ASP A 237 2.15 -11.36 4.01
N THR A 238 2.32 -11.83 2.76
CA THR A 238 2.43 -13.27 2.45
C THR A 238 3.57 -13.94 3.20
N CYS A 239 4.76 -13.32 3.23
CA CYS A 239 5.91 -13.86 3.95
C CYS A 239 5.58 -14.03 5.45
N LEU A 240 5.02 -13.00 6.08
CA LEU A 240 4.66 -13.04 7.50
C LEU A 240 3.58 -14.09 7.80
N VAL A 241 2.59 -14.28 6.90
CA VAL A 241 1.59 -15.35 7.05
C VAL A 241 2.24 -16.73 6.97
N LEU A 242 3.15 -16.95 6.03
CA LEU A 242 3.86 -18.23 5.90
C LEU A 242 4.76 -18.51 7.11
N MET A 243 5.45 -17.49 7.63
CA MET A 243 6.25 -17.62 8.86
C MET A 243 5.36 -18.03 10.05
N ASP A 244 4.21 -17.37 10.21
CA ASP A 244 3.28 -17.69 11.29
C ASP A 244 2.69 -19.09 11.14
N LYS A 245 2.35 -19.51 9.91
CA LYS A 245 1.77 -20.83 9.64
C LYS A 245 2.78 -21.97 9.85
N ARG A 246 4.02 -21.78 9.41
CA ARG A 246 5.09 -22.79 9.52
C ARG A 246 5.76 -22.81 10.90
N LYS A 247 5.58 -21.74 11.70
CA LYS A 247 6.28 -21.52 12.98
C LYS A 247 7.82 -21.59 12.87
N ASP A 248 8.34 -21.36 11.67
CA ASP A 248 9.77 -21.33 11.36
C ASP A 248 10.06 -20.19 10.38
N PRO A 249 10.60 -19.06 10.86
CA PRO A 249 10.99 -17.94 10.01
C PRO A 249 12.03 -18.31 8.93
N SER A 250 12.93 -19.26 9.20
CA SER A 250 14.01 -19.61 8.26
C SER A 250 13.54 -20.38 7.03
N SER A 251 12.33 -20.94 7.09
CA SER A 251 11.71 -21.66 5.97
C SER A 251 11.25 -20.73 4.83
N VAL A 252 11.16 -19.42 5.07
CA VAL A 252 10.58 -18.45 4.13
C VAL A 252 11.66 -17.85 3.23
N ASP A 253 11.65 -18.26 1.95
CA ASP A 253 12.47 -17.63 0.92
C ASP A 253 11.69 -16.54 0.18
N ILE A 254 11.95 -15.29 0.58
CA ILE A 254 11.33 -14.08 0.00
C ILE A 254 11.51 -14.01 -1.52
N LYS A 255 12.67 -14.44 -2.05
CA LYS A 255 12.95 -14.45 -3.51
C LYS A 255 11.98 -15.38 -4.23
N SER A 256 11.86 -16.62 -3.74
CA SER A 256 10.99 -17.65 -4.32
C SER A 256 9.52 -17.26 -4.23
N ILE A 257 9.08 -16.66 -3.12
CA ILE A 257 7.70 -16.17 -2.98
C ILE A 257 7.41 -15.06 -3.99
N LEU A 258 8.32 -14.09 -4.14
CA LEU A 258 8.16 -13.01 -5.12
C LEU A 258 8.10 -13.56 -6.56
N LEU A 259 8.96 -14.52 -6.91
CA LEU A 259 8.92 -15.19 -8.21
C LEU A 259 7.58 -15.89 -8.46
N ASN A 260 7.04 -16.57 -7.43
CA ASN A 260 5.73 -17.20 -7.51
C ASN A 260 4.60 -16.18 -7.68
N MET A 261 4.61 -15.07 -6.93
CA MET A 261 3.62 -14.00 -7.10
C MET A 261 3.71 -13.36 -8.50
N ARG A 262 4.92 -13.22 -9.05
CA ARG A 262 5.15 -12.71 -10.41
C ARG A 262 4.63 -13.62 -11.52
N LYS A 263 4.28 -14.88 -11.24
CA LYS A 263 3.54 -15.73 -12.19
C LYS A 263 2.12 -15.22 -12.43
N TYR A 264 1.54 -14.49 -11.48
CA TYR A 264 0.17 -13.97 -11.57
C TYR A 264 0.11 -12.54 -12.09
N ARG A 265 1.09 -11.69 -11.77
CA ARG A 265 1.14 -10.31 -12.27
C ARG A 265 2.59 -9.90 -12.53
N MET A 266 2.82 -9.31 -13.70
CA MET A 266 4.15 -8.86 -14.09
C MET A 266 4.71 -7.78 -13.14
N GLY A 267 6.04 -7.71 -13.05
CA GLY A 267 6.74 -6.55 -12.52
C GLY A 267 6.50 -6.22 -11.04
N LEU A 268 5.97 -7.14 -10.23
CA LEU A 268 5.80 -6.90 -8.79
C LEU A 268 7.13 -6.53 -8.15
N ILE A 269 7.18 -5.44 -7.38
CA ILE A 269 8.40 -4.76 -6.91
C ILE A 269 9.21 -4.20 -8.09
N GLN A 270 9.37 -2.87 -8.12
CA GLN A 270 9.87 -2.12 -9.29
C GLN A 270 11.31 -1.61 -9.12
N THR A 271 11.84 -1.61 -7.90
CA THR A 271 13.19 -1.13 -7.61
C THR A 271 13.94 -2.07 -6.65
N PRO A 272 15.29 -2.08 -6.71
CA PRO A 272 16.11 -2.77 -5.71
C PRO A 272 15.83 -2.30 -4.29
N ASP A 273 15.56 -1.00 -4.11
CA ASP A 273 15.25 -0.44 -2.80
C ASP A 273 13.92 -0.95 -2.24
N GLN A 274 12.90 -1.16 -3.09
CA GLN A 274 11.65 -1.80 -2.68
C GLN A 274 11.86 -3.26 -2.29
N LEU A 275 12.73 -3.99 -3.02
CA LEU A 275 13.10 -5.36 -2.65
C LEU A 275 13.82 -5.39 -1.31
N ARG A 276 14.83 -4.53 -1.12
CA ARG A 276 15.56 -4.37 0.15
C ARG A 276 14.60 -4.05 1.29
N PHE A 277 13.68 -3.11 1.07
CA PHE A 277 12.67 -2.75 2.07
C PHE A 277 11.74 -3.91 2.42
N SER A 278 11.32 -4.73 1.43
CA SER A 278 10.54 -5.94 1.72
C SER A 278 11.28 -6.89 2.65
N TYR A 279 12.58 -7.11 2.46
CA TYR A 279 13.38 -7.92 3.39
C TYR A 279 13.40 -7.30 4.79
N MET A 280 13.68 -5.99 4.91
CA MET A 280 13.68 -5.31 6.20
C MET A 280 12.34 -5.42 6.93
N ALA A 281 11.23 -5.22 6.23
CA ALA A 281 9.91 -5.29 6.82
C ALA A 281 9.53 -6.72 7.23
N VAL A 282 9.94 -7.74 6.46
CA VAL A 282 9.75 -9.15 6.84
C VAL A 282 10.58 -9.50 8.07
N LEU A 283 11.85 -9.12 8.12
CA LEU A 283 12.71 -9.36 9.29
C LEU A 283 12.20 -8.69 10.56
N GLU A 284 11.79 -7.43 10.44
CA GLU A 284 11.22 -6.68 11.55
C GLU A 284 9.88 -7.28 12.00
N GLY A 285 8.99 -7.59 11.04
CA GLY A 285 7.70 -8.21 11.32
C GLY A 285 7.81 -9.62 11.91
N ALA A 286 8.85 -10.37 11.59
CA ALA A 286 9.09 -11.70 12.14
C ALA A 286 9.27 -11.66 13.67
N LYS A 287 9.82 -10.57 14.23
CA LYS A 287 9.97 -10.40 15.68
C LYS A 287 8.63 -10.49 16.40
N PHE A 288 7.60 -9.86 15.84
CA PHE A 288 6.23 -9.92 16.37
C PHE A 288 5.64 -11.34 16.25
N ILE A 289 5.78 -11.98 15.08
CA ILE A 289 5.28 -13.36 14.87
C ILE A 289 5.93 -14.37 15.82
N MET A 290 7.18 -14.14 16.21
CA MET A 290 7.92 -14.97 17.17
C MET A 290 7.53 -14.74 18.64
N GLY A 291 6.51 -13.93 18.91
CA GLY A 291 5.94 -13.74 20.25
C GLY A 291 6.41 -12.50 20.98
N ASP A 292 7.20 -11.62 20.35
CA ASP A 292 7.50 -10.31 20.92
C ASP A 292 6.35 -9.33 20.62
N SER A 293 5.27 -9.45 21.40
CA SER A 293 4.10 -8.58 21.30
C SER A 293 4.41 -7.11 21.64
N SER A 294 5.52 -6.84 22.35
CA SER A 294 5.92 -5.48 22.70
C SER A 294 6.31 -4.64 21.49
N VAL A 295 6.76 -5.29 20.42
CA VAL A 295 7.19 -4.66 19.17
C VAL A 295 6.04 -3.93 18.47
N GLN A 296 4.80 -4.39 18.63
CA GLN A 296 3.65 -3.70 18.04
C GLN A 296 3.42 -2.33 18.68
N ASN A 297 3.56 -2.21 20.00
CA ASN A 297 3.47 -0.92 20.69
C ASN A 297 4.63 -0.01 20.27
N GLN A 298 5.84 -0.56 20.14
CA GLN A 298 7.00 0.17 19.64
C GLN A 298 6.78 0.71 18.23
N TRP A 299 6.19 -0.07 17.32
CA TRP A 299 5.89 0.42 15.97
C TRP A 299 4.87 1.55 15.99
N ARG A 300 3.84 1.47 16.84
CA ARG A 300 2.86 2.56 16.99
C ARG A 300 3.56 3.85 17.42
N GLU A 301 4.38 3.77 18.48
CA GLU A 301 5.15 4.90 19.00
C GLU A 301 6.13 5.47 17.95
N LEU A 302 6.91 4.61 17.30
CA LEU A 302 7.89 5.00 16.29
C LEU A 302 7.24 5.57 15.02
N SER A 303 6.03 5.10 14.69
CA SER A 303 5.29 5.57 13.52
C SER A 303 4.68 6.95 13.71
N LYS A 304 4.52 7.40 14.97
CA LYS A 304 3.93 8.70 15.32
C LYS A 304 2.56 8.90 14.64
N GLU A 305 1.71 7.87 14.66
CA GLU A 305 0.43 7.87 13.94
C GLU A 305 -0.54 8.97 14.42
N ASP A 306 -0.50 9.31 15.71
CA ASP A 306 -1.38 10.31 16.34
C ASP A 306 -0.85 11.75 16.23
N GLN A 307 0.27 11.98 15.52
CA GLN A 307 0.68 13.36 15.23
C GLN A 307 -0.20 13.98 14.14
N GLU A 308 -0.39 15.29 14.20
CA GLU A 308 -1.10 16.01 13.15
C GLU A 308 -0.44 15.76 11.79
N PRO A 309 -1.24 15.51 10.73
CA PRO A 309 -0.71 15.37 9.38
C PRO A 309 0.14 16.59 9.01
N LEU A 310 1.34 16.37 8.49
CA LEU A 310 2.17 17.46 8.00
C LEU A 310 1.43 18.17 6.86
N SER A 311 1.00 19.40 7.09
CA SER A 311 0.36 20.22 6.06
C SER A 311 1.38 20.50 4.95
N GLU A 312 1.05 20.08 3.72
CA GLU A 312 1.78 20.56 2.55
C GLU A 312 1.54 22.07 2.47
N SER A 313 2.58 22.87 2.73
CA SER A 313 2.53 24.31 2.53
C SER A 313 2.13 24.59 1.09
N PRO A 314 1.25 25.57 0.80
CA PRO A 314 0.98 25.97 -0.57
C PRO A 314 2.30 26.30 -1.27
N PRO A 315 2.48 25.93 -2.56
CA PRO A 315 3.65 26.38 -3.29
C PRO A 315 3.70 27.91 -3.24
N ALA A 316 4.85 28.46 -2.85
CA ALA A 316 5.09 29.89 -2.86
C ALA A 316 4.71 30.47 -4.23
N PRO A 317 4.02 31.62 -4.30
CA PRO A 317 3.69 32.24 -5.58
C PRO A 317 4.98 32.49 -6.36
N GLN A 318 5.14 31.79 -7.49
CA GLN A 318 6.21 32.10 -8.43
C GLN A 318 5.97 33.52 -8.98
N PRO A 319 7.01 34.36 -9.11
CA PRO A 319 6.85 35.66 -9.74
C PRO A 319 6.32 35.47 -11.16
N GLN A 320 5.20 36.14 -11.45
CA GLN A 320 4.52 36.09 -12.74
C GLN A 320 5.50 36.36 -13.87
N ALA A 321 5.73 35.34 -14.72
CA ALA A 321 6.28 35.58 -16.04
C ALA A 321 5.29 36.45 -16.81
N ARG A 322 5.73 37.65 -17.21
CA ARG A 322 4.96 38.51 -18.12
C ARG A 322 4.63 37.72 -19.39
N CYS A 323 3.33 37.47 -19.61
CA CYS A 323 2.84 37.08 -20.93
C CYS A 323 3.06 38.25 -21.90
N PRO A 324 3.54 38.00 -23.14
CA PRO A 324 3.50 39.00 -24.19
C PRO A 324 2.05 39.25 -24.62
N THR A 325 1.69 40.52 -24.75
CA THR A 325 0.39 41.01 -25.18
C THR A 325 0.06 40.55 -26.62
N GLU A 326 -1.07 39.86 -26.76
CA GLU A 326 -1.73 39.65 -28.05
C GLU A 326 -2.23 40.98 -28.59
N ARG A 327 -1.66 41.43 -29.71
CA ARG A 327 -2.23 42.52 -30.51
C ARG A 327 -3.44 41.99 -31.28
N HIS A 328 -4.63 42.35 -30.81
CA HIS A 328 -5.84 42.26 -31.61
C HIS A 328 -5.86 43.43 -32.60
N ASN A 329 -5.84 43.13 -33.90
CA ASN A 329 -6.09 44.11 -34.96
C ASN A 329 -7.61 44.28 -35.08
N GLY A 330 -8.05 45.54 -34.99
CA GLY A 330 -9.46 45.90 -34.84
C GLY A 330 -10.30 45.74 -36.10
N SER A 331 -11.59 45.54 -35.88
CA SER A 331 -12.67 45.76 -36.83
C SER A 331 -13.26 47.15 -36.59
N GLN A 332 -13.19 48.03 -37.60
CA GLN A 332 -14.00 49.25 -37.69
C GLN A 332 -15.30 48.96 -38.45
N GLN A 333 -16.36 49.66 -38.02
CA GLN A 333 -17.72 49.67 -38.55
C GLN A 333 -17.83 50.29 -39.96
N GLU A 334 -18.86 49.79 -40.66
CA GLU A 334 -19.81 50.47 -41.58
C GLU A 334 -19.25 51.34 -42.72
N ASP A 335 -19.50 50.92 -43.97
CA ASP A 335 -20.42 51.65 -44.88
C ASP A 335 -20.73 50.84 -46.16
N GLY A 336 -21.97 50.97 -46.64
CA GLY A 336 -22.35 51.05 -48.06
C GLY A 336 -22.22 49.86 -49.02
N GLY A 337 -23.37 49.38 -49.51
CA GLY A 337 -23.59 49.31 -50.97
C GLY A 337 -23.72 47.93 -51.65
N ASP A 338 -24.97 47.62 -51.99
CA ASP A 338 -25.46 47.23 -53.32
C ASP A 338 -25.22 45.84 -53.97
N TYR A 339 -26.39 45.25 -54.29
CA TYR A 339 -26.83 44.46 -55.45
C TYR A 339 -26.19 43.14 -55.92
N ARG A 340 -27.12 42.17 -56.04
CA ARG A 340 -27.38 41.16 -57.11
C ARG A 340 -26.43 39.96 -57.20
N GLN A 341 -26.90 38.73 -57.03
CA GLN A 341 -27.83 37.88 -57.82
C GLN A 341 -27.10 37.07 -58.92
N ASP A 342 -27.49 35.79 -59.00
CA ASP A 342 -27.28 34.78 -60.04
C ASP A 342 -25.99 33.92 -60.04
N GLY A 343 -26.17 32.63 -59.72
CA GLY A 343 -26.55 31.69 -60.78
C GLY A 343 -25.48 30.73 -61.31
N LYS A 344 -25.79 29.43 -61.15
CA LYS A 344 -25.48 28.26 -61.99
C LYS A 344 -24.18 27.45 -61.79
N ALA A 345 -24.46 26.17 -61.50
CA ALA A 345 -23.71 24.93 -61.76
C ALA A 345 -23.38 24.74 -63.29
N PRO A 346 -22.78 23.63 -63.83
CA PRO A 346 -22.84 22.23 -63.35
C PRO A 346 -21.65 21.27 -63.68
N ALA A 347 -21.79 20.02 -63.19
CA ALA A 347 -21.45 18.70 -63.81
C ALA A 347 -19.98 18.40 -64.23
N GLN A 348 -19.45 17.18 -64.32
CA GLN A 348 -19.79 15.77 -64.00
C GLN A 348 -18.47 14.94 -64.14
N SER A 349 -18.51 13.71 -63.63
CA SER A 349 -17.56 12.55 -63.62
C SER A 349 -16.96 12.10 -64.99
N PRO A 350 -16.29 10.91 -65.21
CA PRO A 350 -15.96 9.75 -64.32
C PRO A 350 -14.59 9.01 -64.54
N CYS A 351 -14.34 8.04 -63.63
CA CYS A 351 -13.56 6.77 -63.63
C CYS A 351 -12.75 6.25 -64.85
N LYS A 352 -11.67 5.49 -64.55
CA LYS A 352 -11.49 4.07 -64.94
C LYS A 352 -10.24 3.39 -64.31
N GLU A 353 -10.42 2.14 -63.87
CA GLU A 353 -9.42 1.11 -63.57
C GLU A 353 -9.04 0.30 -64.83
N GLN A 354 -7.88 -0.41 -64.81
CA GLN A 354 -7.77 -1.81 -65.26
C GLN A 354 -6.43 -2.49 -64.90
N GLU A 355 -6.51 -3.81 -64.72
CA GLU A 355 -5.59 -4.79 -64.13
C GLU A 355 -4.46 -5.31 -65.06
N LEU A 356 -3.47 -6.03 -64.49
CA LEU A 356 -3.03 -7.34 -65.02
C LEU A 356 -2.16 -8.19 -64.03
N ASP A 357 -2.51 -9.47 -64.06
CA ASP A 357 -2.16 -10.73 -63.39
C ASP A 357 -0.66 -11.15 -63.20
N GLY A 358 -0.43 -12.18 -62.34
CA GLY A 358 0.80 -13.01 -62.40
C GLY A 358 1.37 -13.64 -61.10
N SER A 359 1.06 -14.92 -60.87
CA SER A 359 1.52 -15.84 -59.80
C SER A 359 3.05 -16.01 -59.60
N THR A 360 3.52 -16.34 -58.37
CA THR A 360 4.42 -17.49 -58.01
C THR A 360 4.79 -17.49 -56.52
N ALA A 361 4.99 -18.68 -55.97
CA ALA A 361 5.11 -19.05 -54.56
C ALA A 361 6.49 -18.86 -53.89
N GLN A 362 6.49 -19.02 -52.56
CA GLN A 362 7.58 -19.43 -51.65
C GLN A 362 8.78 -18.49 -51.41
N SER A 363 8.93 -18.01 -50.17
CA SER A 363 9.89 -18.59 -49.19
C SER A 363 10.14 -17.67 -48.00
N VAL A 364 10.19 -18.30 -46.83
CA VAL A 364 10.59 -17.73 -45.54
C VAL A 364 12.10 -17.52 -45.54
N GLN A 365 12.59 -16.33 -45.17
CA GLN A 365 13.90 -16.22 -44.52
C GLN A 365 14.05 -14.98 -43.63
N LYS A 366 14.04 -15.29 -42.33
CA LYS A 366 14.65 -14.64 -41.17
C LYS A 366 15.90 -13.81 -41.53
N ARG A 367 15.91 -12.52 -41.19
CA ARG A 367 17.16 -11.75 -41.04
C ARG A 367 17.26 -11.13 -39.65
N ARG A 368 18.21 -11.67 -38.89
CA ARG A 368 18.94 -10.98 -37.82
C ARG A 368 19.45 -9.64 -38.35
N ARG A 369 19.41 -8.59 -37.53
CA ARG A 369 20.34 -7.47 -37.63
C ARG A 369 20.92 -7.16 -36.26
N GLU A 370 22.25 -7.19 -36.25
CA GLU A 370 23.16 -6.94 -35.16
C GLU A 370 23.31 -5.44 -34.92
N ASP A 371 23.60 -5.10 -33.67
CA ASP A 371 23.92 -3.76 -33.19
C ASP A 371 25.26 -3.28 -33.75
N SER A 372 25.27 -2.14 -34.45
CA SER A 372 26.48 -1.44 -34.84
C SER A 372 26.68 -0.20 -33.97
N ILE A 373 27.70 -0.29 -33.11
CA ILE A 373 28.31 0.82 -32.36
C ILE A 373 29.06 1.72 -33.35
N SER A 374 28.74 3.01 -33.37
CA SER A 374 29.55 4.04 -34.04
C SER A 374 30.09 5.05 -33.03
N LYS A 375 31.42 5.11 -32.91
CA LYS A 375 32.19 6.13 -32.21
C LYS A 375 32.37 7.36 -33.11
N SER A 376 32.15 8.56 -32.58
CA SER A 376 32.83 9.78 -33.07
C SER A 376 33.06 10.76 -31.93
N SER A 377 34.17 11.48 -32.03
CA SER A 377 34.96 12.12 -30.98
C SER A 377 34.63 13.60 -30.73
N THR A 378 34.70 13.98 -29.45
CA THR A 378 35.13 15.28 -28.84
C THR A 378 34.67 16.62 -29.42
N ALA A 379 33.84 17.33 -28.64
CA ALA A 379 33.91 18.78 -28.44
C ALA A 379 33.64 19.12 -26.96
N LYS A 380 34.44 20.01 -26.38
CA LYS A 380 34.48 20.39 -24.95
C LYS A 380 33.42 21.46 -24.62
N THR A 381 32.68 21.33 -23.51
CA THR A 381 32.13 22.44 -22.70
C THR A 381 31.65 21.93 -21.31
N PRO A 382 31.36 22.80 -20.32
CA PRO A 382 32.09 22.96 -19.07
C PRO A 382 31.53 22.15 -17.88
N GLN A 383 32.36 22.00 -16.84
CA GLN A 383 32.06 21.31 -15.57
C GLN A 383 30.69 21.68 -14.97
N SER A 384 29.77 20.72 -14.92
CA SER A 384 28.61 20.77 -14.03
C SER A 384 28.90 19.93 -12.78
N LYS A 385 28.84 20.57 -11.61
CA LYS A 385 28.96 19.95 -10.28
C LYS A 385 28.04 18.74 -10.14
N SER A 386 28.59 17.63 -9.66
CA SER A 386 27.87 16.38 -9.43
C SER A 386 26.71 16.56 -8.44
N ARG A 387 25.50 16.18 -8.86
CA ARG A 387 24.31 16.04 -8.00
C ARG A 387 24.31 14.70 -7.26
N THR A 388 25.41 14.36 -6.61
CA THR A 388 25.50 13.24 -5.67
C THR A 388 25.41 13.81 -4.26
N ASN A 389 24.24 13.74 -3.61
CA ASN A 389 24.23 13.78 -2.14
C ASN A 389 22.94 13.43 -1.38
N ASP A 390 21.79 13.10 -1.99
CA ASP A 390 20.60 12.80 -1.16
C ASP A 390 20.44 11.31 -0.84
N SER A 391 20.61 10.44 -1.83
CA SER A 391 20.57 8.97 -1.66
C SER A 391 21.71 8.45 -0.77
N GLU A 392 22.89 9.03 -0.91
CA GLU A 392 24.07 8.64 -0.15
C GLU A 392 24.05 9.18 1.29
N ARG A 393 23.52 10.39 1.51
CA ARG A 393 23.24 10.92 2.86
C ARG A 393 22.18 10.11 3.57
N LYS A 394 21.10 9.74 2.88
CA LYS A 394 20.08 8.81 3.41
C LYS A 394 20.76 7.50 3.81
N ARG A 395 21.49 6.83 2.90
CA ARG A 395 22.24 5.59 3.19
C ARG A 395 23.13 5.69 4.44
N LYS A 396 23.89 6.77 4.59
CA LYS A 396 24.76 7.00 5.77
C LYS A 396 23.98 7.23 7.06
N ARG A 397 22.85 7.95 7.02
CA ARG A 397 21.96 8.17 8.17
C ARG A 397 21.32 6.85 8.62
N TRP A 398 20.95 5.98 7.68
CA TRP A 398 20.37 4.66 7.97
C TRP A 398 21.37 3.69 8.61
N SER A 399 22.60 3.60 8.09
CA SER A 399 23.65 2.78 8.71
C SER A 399 24.07 3.30 10.09
N GLN A 400 23.84 4.58 10.40
CA GLN A 400 24.05 5.13 11.73
C GLN A 400 22.90 4.76 12.68
N SER A 401 21.64 4.82 12.25
CA SER A 401 20.50 4.36 13.08
C SER A 401 20.58 2.86 13.40
N LEU A 402 20.89 2.00 12.43
CA LEU A 402 21.07 0.56 12.67
C LEU A 402 22.20 0.26 13.66
N ARG A 403 23.34 0.97 13.54
CA ARG A 403 24.45 0.87 14.50
C ARG A 403 24.11 1.43 15.87
N TRP A 404 23.28 2.46 15.94
CA TRP A 404 22.78 3.01 17.19
C TRP A 404 21.86 2.01 17.90
N PHE A 405 20.93 1.36 17.20
CA PHE A 405 20.08 0.31 17.77
C PHE A 405 20.89 -0.90 18.24
N ALA A 406 21.90 -1.32 17.46
CA ALA A 406 22.81 -2.39 17.88
C ALA A 406 23.62 -2.01 19.14
N ARG A 407 24.07 -0.74 19.24
CA ARG A 407 24.75 -0.22 20.44
C ARG A 407 23.83 -0.10 21.64
N ALA A 408 22.62 0.46 21.48
CA ALA A 408 21.65 0.63 22.56
C ALA A 408 21.23 -0.71 23.19
N LYS A 409 21.17 -1.77 22.36
CA LYS A 409 20.94 -3.15 22.81
C LYS A 409 22.16 -3.77 23.51
N ALA A 410 23.37 -3.48 23.02
CA ALA A 410 24.62 -3.95 23.62
C ALA A 410 24.98 -3.22 24.94
N SER A 411 24.52 -1.98 25.13
CA SER A 411 24.81 -1.16 26.32
C SER A 411 23.73 -1.23 27.41
N GLY A 412 22.76 -2.15 27.31
CA GLY A 412 21.74 -2.37 28.35
C GLY A 412 20.80 -1.18 28.60
N MET A 413 20.80 -0.17 27.72
CA MET A 413 19.98 1.05 27.87
C MET A 413 18.48 0.81 27.61
N LEU A 414 18.12 -0.41 27.23
CA LEU A 414 16.74 -0.87 27.04
C LEU A 414 16.56 -2.21 27.76
N SER A 415 16.39 -2.16 29.08
CA SER A 415 15.72 -3.20 29.88
C SER A 415 15.02 -2.57 31.09
N PRO A 416 13.93 -3.18 31.63
CA PRO A 416 13.02 -2.51 32.55
C PRO A 416 13.62 -2.38 33.95
N SER A 417 13.66 -1.17 34.49
CA SER A 417 14.04 -0.94 35.89
C SER A 417 12.89 -1.29 36.84
N GLU A 418 12.97 -2.45 37.50
CA GLU A 418 12.45 -2.62 38.85
C GLU A 418 13.56 -2.22 39.83
N GLN A 419 13.38 -1.10 40.53
CA GLN A 419 14.06 -0.84 41.81
C GLN A 419 13.03 -0.31 42.81
N LYS A 420 12.63 -1.20 43.73
CA LYS A 420 12.09 -0.84 45.04
C LYS A 420 13.22 -0.26 45.87
N SER A 421 13.04 0.95 46.37
CA SER A 421 13.87 1.54 47.42
C SER A 421 13.50 0.96 48.78
N SER A 422 14.48 0.39 49.47
CA SER A 422 14.45 0.06 50.90
C SER A 422 14.88 1.28 51.73
N SER A 423 14.14 1.61 52.79
CA SER A 423 14.66 2.35 53.95
C SER A 423 14.22 1.63 55.23
N THR A 424 15.22 0.99 55.84
CA THR A 424 15.43 0.67 57.27
C THR A 424 14.31 0.93 58.28
N ALA A 425 13.90 -0.11 59.00
CA ALA A 425 13.70 -0.08 60.46
C ALA A 425 13.83 -1.50 61.06
N SER A 426 14.53 -1.54 62.19
CA SER A 426 14.97 -2.68 63.00
C SER A 426 13.85 -3.60 63.52
N GLY A 427 14.15 -4.89 63.67
CA GLY A 427 13.36 -5.78 64.53
C GLY A 427 13.77 -7.25 64.45
N ARG A 428 14.46 -7.73 65.49
CA ARG A 428 14.77 -9.15 65.76
C ARG A 428 13.51 -10.02 65.74
N SER A 429 13.60 -11.24 65.21
CA SER A 429 13.36 -12.50 65.95
C SER A 429 13.16 -13.68 65.00
N SER A 430 13.89 -14.75 65.32
CA SER A 430 13.71 -16.16 64.99
C SER A 430 12.26 -16.66 64.88
N LEU A 431 12.01 -17.59 63.95
CA LEU A 431 11.59 -18.98 64.25
C LEU A 431 11.40 -19.83 62.97
N GLN A 432 11.96 -21.04 63.01
CA GLN A 432 11.60 -22.21 62.18
C GLN A 432 10.12 -22.60 62.36
N LEU A 433 9.47 -23.12 61.32
CA LEU A 433 8.86 -24.48 61.29
C LEU A 433 8.04 -24.73 60.00
N CYS A 434 8.46 -25.78 59.29
CA CYS A 434 7.69 -26.89 58.71
C CYS A 434 6.35 -26.68 57.95
N SER A 435 6.37 -27.17 56.69
CA SER A 435 5.46 -28.16 56.08
C SER A 435 3.96 -28.13 56.41
N THR A 436 3.12 -27.93 55.39
CA THR A 436 2.30 -29.00 54.77
C THR A 436 1.59 -28.51 53.49
N ARG A 437 1.29 -29.48 52.62
CA ARG A 437 0.47 -29.39 51.40
C ARG A 437 -0.97 -28.99 51.74
N ASP A 438 -1.63 -28.23 50.86
CA ASP A 438 -2.78 -28.73 50.11
C ASP A 438 -3.31 -27.78 49.02
N HIS A 439 -3.86 -28.41 47.98
CA HIS A 439 -4.53 -27.79 46.83
C HIS A 439 -5.83 -27.07 47.23
N THR A 440 -6.06 -25.87 46.68
CA THR A 440 -7.21 -25.47 45.84
C THR A 440 -7.46 -23.95 45.87
N ASN A 441 -8.05 -23.46 44.76
CA ASN A 441 -8.90 -22.26 44.66
C ASN A 441 -8.29 -20.91 44.25
N THR A 442 -7.91 -20.82 42.97
CA THR A 442 -7.85 -19.58 42.20
C THR A 442 -9.26 -19.06 41.92
N ASN A 443 -9.78 -18.15 42.75
CA ASN A 443 -10.85 -17.22 42.34
C ASN A 443 -11.12 -16.01 43.27
N ASN A 444 -10.33 -15.78 44.32
CA ASN A 444 -10.60 -14.69 45.28
C ASN A 444 -9.70 -13.44 45.17
N ILE A 445 -8.79 -13.38 44.20
CA ILE A 445 -7.81 -12.27 44.09
C ILE A 445 -8.36 -11.02 43.37
N ASN A 446 -9.52 -11.09 42.70
CA ASN A 446 -10.03 -9.96 41.91
C ASN A 446 -10.90 -8.94 42.68
N LYS A 447 -11.56 -9.32 43.78
CA LYS A 447 -12.53 -8.41 44.44
C LYS A 447 -11.86 -7.29 45.23
N GLU A 448 -10.80 -7.58 45.98
CA GLU A 448 -10.06 -6.56 46.74
C GLU A 448 -9.37 -5.52 45.83
N VAL A 449 -8.81 -5.96 44.70
CA VAL A 449 -8.13 -5.10 43.74
C VAL A 449 -9.13 -4.16 43.06
N LEU A 450 -10.31 -4.68 42.70
CA LEU A 450 -11.41 -3.87 42.14
C LEU A 450 -11.95 -2.86 43.16
N LEU A 451 -12.10 -3.26 44.43
CA LEU A 451 -12.57 -2.35 45.48
C LEU A 451 -11.58 -1.22 45.76
N ARG A 452 -10.27 -1.52 45.76
CA ARG A 452 -9.22 -0.49 45.89
C ARG A 452 -9.20 0.47 44.71
N ARG A 453 -9.33 -0.02 43.48
CA ARG A 453 -9.40 0.83 42.28
C ARG A 453 -10.68 1.68 42.24
N PHE A 454 -11.82 1.15 42.68
CA PHE A 454 -13.06 1.89 42.82
C PHE A 454 -12.96 3.03 43.84
N ASN A 455 -12.33 2.79 45.00
CA ASN A 455 -12.12 3.83 46.01
C ASN A 455 -11.16 4.93 45.56
N ILE A 456 -10.19 4.62 44.68
CA ILE A 456 -9.31 5.61 44.04
C ILE A 456 -10.09 6.45 43.02
N LEU A 457 -10.92 5.82 42.18
CA LEU A 457 -11.80 6.53 41.23
C LEU A 457 -12.80 7.45 41.94
N LYS A 458 -13.39 7.00 43.06
CA LYS A 458 -14.31 7.82 43.88
C LYS A 458 -13.62 9.07 44.45
N LYS A 459 -12.34 8.95 44.84
CA LYS A 459 -11.54 10.11 45.29
C LYS A 459 -11.21 11.08 44.14
N CYS A 460 -10.91 10.57 42.95
CA CYS A 460 -10.61 11.40 41.77
C CYS A 460 -11.84 12.12 41.20
N LEU A 461 -13.05 11.57 41.37
CA LEU A 461 -14.29 12.14 40.84
C LEU A 461 -14.94 13.16 41.79
N ASN A 462 -14.65 13.07 43.11
CA ASN A 462 -15.06 14.10 44.08
C ASN A 462 -14.34 15.46 43.88
N THR A 463 -13.30 15.51 43.04
CA THR A 463 -12.59 16.75 42.68
C THR A 463 -13.06 17.39 41.37
N GLN A 464 -14.05 16.81 40.66
CA GLN A 464 -14.63 17.41 39.46
C GLN A 464 -16.16 17.47 39.56
N GLN A 465 -16.70 18.66 39.82
CA GLN A 465 -18.14 18.91 39.79
C GLN A 465 -18.65 18.93 38.34
N THR A 466 -18.95 17.75 37.79
CA THR A 466 -19.79 17.63 36.59
C THR A 466 -20.82 16.50 36.74
N PRO A 467 -22.08 16.69 36.30
CA PRO A 467 -23.16 15.72 36.51
C PRO A 467 -22.94 14.38 35.79
N THR A 468 -22.11 14.34 34.74
CA THR A 468 -21.75 13.13 33.98
C THR A 468 -20.89 12.15 34.77
N ALA A 469 -20.06 12.65 35.69
CA ALA A 469 -19.19 11.82 36.55
C ALA A 469 -20.00 10.98 37.56
N ALA A 470 -21.13 11.52 38.06
CA ALA A 470 -21.97 10.84 39.04
C ALA A 470 -22.65 9.58 38.46
N PHE A 471 -23.07 9.64 37.18
CA PHE A 471 -23.70 8.50 36.50
C PHE A 471 -22.73 7.33 36.29
N ILE A 472 -21.46 7.61 36.00
CA ILE A 472 -20.43 6.58 35.80
C ILE A 472 -20.14 5.84 37.11
N VAL A 473 -20.09 6.54 38.25
CA VAL A 473 -19.86 5.92 39.57
C VAL A 473 -21.03 5.02 39.99
N ILE A 474 -22.27 5.45 39.72
CA ILE A 474 -23.47 4.66 40.04
C ILE A 474 -23.52 3.40 39.16
N TYR A 475 -23.25 3.53 37.86
CA TYR A 475 -23.29 2.41 36.92
C TYR A 475 -22.22 1.35 37.25
N ILE A 476 -21.00 1.78 37.56
CA ILE A 476 -19.91 0.87 37.99
C ILE A 476 -20.22 0.24 39.36
N GLY A 477 -20.84 0.99 40.28
CA GLY A 477 -21.28 0.47 41.57
C GLY A 477 -22.34 -0.63 41.47
N ILE A 478 -23.23 -0.56 40.48
CA ILE A 478 -24.23 -1.60 40.20
C ILE A 478 -23.56 -2.86 39.60
N ILE A 479 -22.60 -2.69 38.67
CA ILE A 479 -21.86 -3.80 38.05
C ILE A 479 -20.99 -4.57 39.06
N ILE A 480 -20.48 -3.91 40.10
CA ILE A 480 -19.67 -4.56 41.15
C ILE A 480 -20.55 -5.33 42.17
N LYS A 481 -21.84 -4.98 42.27
CA LYS A 481 -22.78 -5.55 43.24
C LYS A 481 -23.56 -6.75 42.69
N LEU A 482 -23.71 -6.83 41.36
CA LEU A 482 -24.07 -8.05 40.62
C LEU A 482 -22.88 -9.00 40.56
#